data_AF-A0A9J6FF24-F1
#
_entry.id   AF-A0A9J6FF24-F1
#
_cell.length_a   1.000
_cell.length_b   1.000
_cell.length_c   1.000
_cell.angle_alpha   90.00
_cell.angle_beta   90.00
_cell.angle_gamma   90.00
#
_symmetry.space_group_name_H-M   'P 1'
#
loop_
_entity.id
_entity.type
_entity.pdbx_description
1 polymer ?
#
loop_
_entity_poly.entity_id
_entity_poly.type
_entity_poly.pdbx_seq_one_letter_code
_entity_poly.pdbx_strand_id
1 'polypeptide(L)'
;MNIYDAYQLAVVGWRDRVFKVLWADLTAVLLKLIEEQRNGESIDSDLVRLVLVRRGVFSYVEIGVNEDASCNLDNLMEYRAAFESLFLLETYSLYKNKSADFLSRNSVTDYIKDVEQRLDEENQRVNKYLHETTSKPLAHYCNRALIRDHHEIFRTEFEKLLHEDKVEDLKRIFWLVSCTEGGLRDLMAIFEEHVRAKGLSAGEKLGKRSAMDPELYFSAMLQVHSKCKKHVIEALNNNSMFIEALGKACISFVNTNAFTYLTKSPKKSPELLARYCNTLLIESAAIPEESGVEHLLGQSMVLFKYIKEKDVLKKLYAQLSAKRFT
;
A
#
# COMPACT_ATOMS: atom_id res chain seq x y z
N MET A 1 43.81 14.00 35.77
CA MET A 1 42.98 14.71 36.77
C MET A 1 42.27 15.79 35.99
N ASN A 2 41.00 15.56 35.63
CA ASN A 2 40.27 16.51 34.78
C ASN A 2 39.91 17.72 35.64
N ILE A 3 40.49 18.88 35.32
CA ILE A 3 40.19 20.14 36.00
C ILE A 3 38.95 20.71 35.33
N TYR A 4 37.82 20.65 36.04
CA TYR A 4 36.55 21.19 35.60
C TYR A 4 36.35 22.58 36.18
N ASP A 5 35.75 23.49 35.42
CA ASP A 5 35.22 24.75 35.96
C ASP A 5 34.11 24.47 37.00
N ALA A 6 33.86 25.39 37.93
CA ALA A 6 32.89 25.21 39.02
C ALA A 6 31.49 24.83 38.52
N TYR A 7 31.07 25.38 37.38
CA TYR A 7 29.83 25.00 36.71
C TYR A 7 29.86 23.55 36.20
N GLN A 8 30.93 23.15 35.51
CA GLN A 8 31.10 21.80 34.99
C GLN A 8 31.13 20.77 36.14
N LEU A 9 31.81 21.09 37.24
CA LEU A 9 31.86 20.23 38.43
C LEU A 9 30.48 20.06 39.08
N ALA A 10 29.68 21.14 39.16
CA ALA A 10 28.32 21.06 39.67
C ALA A 10 27.43 20.18 38.79
N VAL A 11 27.57 20.28 37.46
CA VAL A 11 26.79 19.46 36.53
C VAL A 11 27.20 17.98 36.57
N VAL A 12 28.50 17.69 36.61
CA VAL A 12 29.02 16.32 36.82
C VAL A 12 28.50 15.75 38.14
N GLY A 13 28.56 16.53 39.23
CA GLY A 13 28.09 16.11 40.55
C GLY A 13 26.59 15.82 40.58
N TRP A 14 25.77 16.67 39.96
CA TRP A 14 24.33 16.44 39.83
C TRP A 14 24.02 15.21 38.97
N ARG A 15 24.71 15.04 37.84
CA ARG A 15 24.55 13.86 36.98
C ARG A 15 24.81 12.56 37.74
N ASP A 16 25.96 12.45 38.39
CA ASP A 16 26.39 11.19 38.99
C ASP A 16 25.62 10.83 40.26
N ARG A 17 25.19 11.83 41.04
CA ARG A 17 24.51 11.60 42.32
C ARG A 17 22.99 11.63 42.24
N VAL A 18 22.42 12.35 41.28
CA VAL A 18 20.97 12.55 41.17
C VAL A 18 20.45 11.89 39.90
N PHE A 19 20.98 12.28 38.74
CA PHE A 19 20.40 11.87 37.47
C PHE A 19 20.58 10.37 37.17
N LYS A 20 21.79 9.83 37.34
CA LYS A 20 22.07 8.40 37.10
C LYS A 20 21.24 7.48 38.00
N VAL A 21 20.99 7.90 39.24
CA VAL A 21 20.21 7.14 40.22
C VAL A 21 18.72 7.19 39.88
N LEU A 22 18.19 8.37 39.51
CA LEU A 22 16.77 8.56 39.23
C LEU A 22 16.35 8.20 37.80
N TRP A 23 17.30 7.94 36.90
CA TRP A 23 16.98 7.80 35.47
C TRP A 23 16.02 6.64 35.16
N ALA A 24 16.19 5.50 35.83
CA ALA A 24 15.31 4.36 35.61
C ALA A 24 13.85 4.72 35.96
N ASP A 25 13.63 5.37 37.10
CA ASP A 25 12.32 5.81 37.55
C ASP A 25 11.76 6.91 36.63
N LEU A 26 12.60 7.88 36.24
CA LEU A 26 12.22 8.93 35.30
C LEU A 26 11.82 8.36 33.94
N THR A 27 12.53 7.35 33.44
CA THR A 27 12.19 6.67 32.19
C THR A 27 10.85 5.99 32.30
N ALA A 28 10.60 5.25 33.39
CA ALA A 28 9.32 4.59 33.62
C ALA A 28 8.17 5.60 33.68
N VAL A 29 8.36 6.74 34.37
CA VAL A 29 7.35 7.81 34.44
C VAL A 29 7.13 8.46 33.07
N LEU A 30 8.19 8.73 32.30
CA LEU A 30 8.06 9.28 30.94
C LEU A 30 7.30 8.34 30.02
N LEU A 31 7.61 7.04 30.05
CA LEU A 31 6.92 6.04 29.24
C LEU A 31 5.43 5.97 29.61
N LYS A 32 5.13 6.02 30.91
CA LYS A 32 3.74 6.05 31.41
C LYS A 32 2.98 7.30 30.94
N LEU A 33 3.60 8.49 31.03
CA LEU A 33 2.99 9.73 30.51
C LEU A 33 2.71 9.63 29.01
N ILE A 34 3.63 9.05 28.24
CA ILE A 34 3.41 8.85 26.80
C ILE A 34 2.28 7.85 26.55
N GLU A 35 2.16 6.80 27.35
CA GLU A 35 1.05 5.86 27.29
C GLU A 35 -0.30 6.52 27.64
N GLU A 36 -0.37 7.32 28.69
CA GLU A 36 -1.54 8.12 29.06
C GLU A 36 -1.95 9.04 27.90
N GLN A 37 -0.98 9.70 27.24
CA GLN A 37 -1.24 10.50 26.04
C GLN A 37 -1.82 9.66 24.89
N ARG A 38 -1.32 8.44 24.67
CA ARG A 38 -1.87 7.51 23.65
C ARG A 38 -3.28 7.02 23.99
N ASN A 39 -3.71 7.14 25.24
CA ASN A 39 -5.07 6.86 25.68
C ASN A 39 -5.99 8.08 25.57
N GLY A 40 -5.48 9.22 25.09
CA GLY A 40 -6.23 10.47 24.90
C GLY A 40 -6.10 11.45 26.07
N GLU A 41 -5.25 11.18 27.05
CA GLU A 41 -5.01 12.10 28.16
C GLU A 41 -4.13 13.29 27.73
N SER A 42 -4.37 14.46 28.31
CA SER A 42 -3.54 15.64 28.05
C SER A 42 -2.29 15.57 28.93
N ILE A 43 -1.12 15.67 28.30
CA ILE A 43 0.17 15.70 28.99
C ILE A 43 0.93 16.99 28.72
N ASP A 44 1.70 17.42 29.71
CA ASP A 44 2.66 18.52 29.55
C ASP A 44 3.81 18.05 28.65
N SER A 45 3.68 18.38 27.37
CA SER A 45 4.67 18.00 26.36
C SER A 45 5.97 18.80 26.49
N ASP A 46 5.92 19.97 27.13
CA ASP A 46 7.11 20.77 27.39
C ASP A 46 7.94 20.14 28.51
N LEU A 47 7.29 19.57 29.53
CA LEU A 47 7.96 18.78 30.57
C LEU A 47 8.67 17.56 29.97
N VAL A 48 7.98 16.78 29.12
CA VAL A 48 8.56 15.60 28.48
C VAL A 48 9.76 15.99 27.62
N ARG A 49 9.61 17.04 26.79
CA ARG A 49 10.70 17.59 25.98
C ARG A 49 11.86 18.05 26.85
N LEU A 50 11.60 18.78 27.94
CA LEU A 50 12.63 19.29 28.84
C LEU A 50 13.46 18.15 29.44
N VAL A 51 12.81 17.07 29.91
CA VAL A 51 13.53 15.93 30.52
C VAL A 51 14.36 15.19 29.48
N LEU A 52 13.83 14.96 28.28
CA LEU A 52 14.56 14.30 27.19
C LEU A 52 15.73 15.14 26.65
N VAL A 53 15.53 16.44 26.45
CA VAL A 53 16.58 17.37 26.01
C VAL A 53 17.63 17.54 27.09
N ARG A 54 17.23 17.71 28.36
CA ARG A 54 18.18 17.83 29.47
C ARG A 54 19.02 16.57 29.64
N ARG A 55 18.48 15.37 29.42
CA ARG A 55 19.30 14.15 29.34
C ARG A 55 20.40 14.29 28.29
N GLY A 56 20.04 14.72 27.08
CA GLY A 56 21.00 14.99 26.01
C GLY A 56 22.09 15.94 26.50
N VAL A 57 21.71 17.09 27.07
CA VAL A 57 22.62 18.10 27.66
C VAL A 57 23.52 17.53 28.77
N PHE A 58 23.02 16.65 29.63
CA PHE A 58 23.81 16.06 30.73
C PHE A 58 24.74 14.92 30.28
N SER A 59 24.44 14.28 29.14
CA SER A 59 25.37 13.39 28.42
C SER A 59 26.56 14.18 27.86
N TYR A 60 26.38 15.41 27.36
CA TYR A 60 27.50 16.29 26.95
C TYR A 60 28.50 16.56 28.09
N VAL A 61 28.09 16.48 29.35
CA VAL A 61 28.99 16.68 30.49
C VAL A 61 29.78 15.41 30.87
N GLU A 62 29.40 14.26 30.30
CA GLU A 62 30.23 13.03 30.29
C GLU A 62 31.41 13.17 29.31
N ILE A 63 31.22 13.95 28.24
CA ILE A 63 32.23 14.30 27.24
C ILE A 63 32.61 15.78 27.39
N GLY A 64 33.07 16.17 28.57
CA GLY A 64 33.77 17.44 28.68
C GLY A 64 34.95 17.45 27.72
N VAL A 65 34.97 18.43 26.80
CA VAL A 65 36.07 18.82 25.88
C VAL A 65 35.99 18.24 24.46
N ASN A 66 35.12 18.80 23.61
CA ASN A 66 35.48 19.37 22.29
C ASN A 66 34.23 19.73 21.47
N GLU A 67 34.29 20.85 20.75
CA GLU A 67 33.28 21.32 19.78
C GLU A 67 33.29 20.50 18.47
N ASP A 68 33.69 19.23 18.52
CA ASP A 68 33.89 18.37 17.35
C ASP A 68 32.69 17.46 17.10
N ALA A 69 32.38 17.20 15.83
CA ALA A 69 31.24 16.40 15.36
C ALA A 69 31.15 14.96 15.92
N SER A 70 32.22 14.45 16.55
CA SER A 70 32.25 13.14 17.23
C SER A 70 31.32 13.07 18.45
N CYS A 71 31.15 14.17 19.18
CA CYS A 71 30.37 14.21 20.42
C CYS A 71 28.86 14.04 20.16
N ASN A 72 28.37 14.49 19.00
CA ASN A 72 26.96 14.32 18.62
C ASN A 72 26.59 12.85 18.34
N LEU A 73 27.56 12.02 17.95
CA LEU A 73 27.33 10.60 17.66
C LEU A 73 27.19 9.79 18.96
N ASP A 74 28.05 10.06 19.95
CA ASP A 74 28.04 9.39 21.25
C ASP A 74 26.79 9.74 22.07
N ASN A 75 26.36 11.01 22.05
CA ASN A 75 25.12 11.46 22.70
C ASN A 75 23.87 10.76 22.15
N LEU A 76 23.87 10.53 20.84
CA LEU A 76 22.79 9.80 20.19
C LEU A 76 22.81 8.32 20.61
N MET A 77 23.97 7.70 20.78
CA MET A 77 24.07 6.32 21.27
C MET A 77 23.52 6.17 22.69
N GLU A 78 23.79 7.12 23.58
CA GLU A 78 23.26 7.08 24.96
C GLU A 78 21.75 7.33 25.04
N TYR A 79 21.21 8.25 24.23
CA TYR A 79 19.76 8.41 24.09
C TYR A 79 19.11 7.12 23.59
N ARG A 80 19.71 6.49 22.57
CA ARG A 80 19.21 5.23 21.99
C ARG A 80 19.20 4.09 23.00
N ALA A 81 20.32 3.90 23.70
CA ALA A 81 20.49 2.82 24.66
C ALA A 81 19.54 2.97 25.86
N ALA A 82 19.35 4.19 26.35
CA ALA A 82 18.69 4.39 27.64
C ALA A 82 17.21 4.78 27.58
N PHE A 83 16.74 5.28 26.43
CA PHE A 83 15.34 5.65 26.24
C PHE A 83 14.75 5.03 24.97
N GLU A 84 15.35 5.31 23.80
CA GLU A 84 14.71 4.97 22.52
C GLU A 84 14.41 3.47 22.41
N SER A 85 15.36 2.62 22.78
CA SER A 85 15.19 1.16 22.70
C SER A 85 14.00 0.66 23.52
N LEU A 86 13.88 1.12 24.77
CA LEU A 86 12.76 0.80 25.67
C LEU A 86 11.46 1.39 25.15
N PHE A 87 11.48 2.67 24.74
CA PHE A 87 10.33 3.36 24.17
C PHE A 87 9.76 2.62 22.95
N LEU A 88 10.62 2.18 22.02
CA LEU A 88 10.20 1.44 20.84
C LEU A 88 9.61 0.07 21.20
N LEU A 89 10.19 -0.63 22.16
CA LEU A 89 9.72 -1.94 22.61
C LEU A 89 8.36 -1.86 23.31
N GLU A 90 8.18 -0.89 24.20
CA GLU A 90 6.89 -0.64 24.87
C GLU A 90 5.83 -0.20 23.86
N THR A 91 6.20 0.66 22.91
CA THR A 91 5.30 1.10 21.83
C THR A 91 4.81 -0.09 21.00
N TYR A 92 5.72 -0.99 20.62
CA TYR A 92 5.36 -2.20 19.89
C TYR A 92 4.41 -3.09 20.70
N SER A 93 4.73 -3.34 21.97
CA SER A 93 3.93 -4.21 22.85
C SER A 93 2.53 -3.63 23.08
N LEU A 94 2.44 -2.32 23.31
CA LEU A 94 1.18 -1.60 23.45
C LEU A 94 0.32 -1.71 22.18
N TYR A 95 0.88 -1.39 21.01
CA TYR A 95 0.11 -1.45 19.77
C TYR A 95 -0.26 -2.86 19.37
N LYS A 96 0.58 -3.85 19.64
CA LYS A 96 0.25 -5.26 19.42
C LYS A 96 -0.97 -5.70 20.25
N ASN A 97 -1.02 -5.31 21.52
CA ASN A 97 -2.14 -5.66 22.40
C ASN A 97 -3.41 -4.87 22.04
N LYS A 98 -3.29 -3.56 21.83
CA LYS A 98 -4.41 -2.69 21.47
C LYS A 98 -5.04 -3.07 20.12
N SER A 99 -4.21 -3.37 19.12
CA SER A 99 -4.72 -3.78 17.80
C SER A 99 -5.48 -5.10 17.86
N ALA A 100 -4.98 -6.08 18.60
CA ALA A 100 -5.67 -7.35 18.80
C ALA A 100 -7.03 -7.16 19.51
N ASP A 101 -7.08 -6.35 20.57
CA ASP A 101 -8.34 -6.04 21.26
C ASP A 101 -9.30 -5.26 20.35
N PHE A 102 -8.81 -4.26 19.61
CA PHE A 102 -9.62 -3.46 18.70
C PHE A 102 -10.26 -4.32 17.60
N LEU A 103 -9.48 -5.19 16.97
CA LEU A 103 -9.93 -6.10 15.92
C LEU A 103 -10.94 -7.13 16.43
N SER A 104 -10.94 -7.46 17.72
CA SER A 104 -11.93 -8.37 18.31
C SER A 104 -13.32 -7.75 18.47
N ARG A 105 -13.41 -6.41 18.47
CA ARG A 105 -14.64 -5.66 18.78
C ARG A 105 -15.18 -4.83 17.62
N ASN A 106 -14.34 -4.50 16.64
CA ASN A 106 -14.65 -3.56 15.57
C ASN A 106 -14.45 -4.18 14.18
N SER A 107 -14.92 -3.47 13.16
CA SER A 107 -14.69 -3.88 11.76
C SER A 107 -13.25 -3.64 11.33
N VAL A 108 -12.79 -4.40 10.33
CA VAL A 108 -11.45 -4.21 9.75
C VAL A 108 -11.33 -2.84 9.07
N THR A 109 -12.41 -2.34 8.45
CA THR A 109 -12.44 -1.00 7.86
C THR A 109 -12.27 0.11 8.89
N ASP A 110 -12.80 -0.05 10.11
CA ASP A 110 -12.57 0.91 11.20
C ASP A 110 -11.15 0.79 11.73
N TYR A 111 -10.63 -0.43 11.82
CA TYR A 111 -9.24 -0.67 12.20
C TYR A 111 -8.26 0.02 11.25
N ILE A 112 -8.48 -0.08 9.93
CA ILE A 112 -7.65 0.59 8.92
C ILE A 112 -7.59 2.12 9.15
N LYS A 113 -8.72 2.74 9.50
CA LYS A 113 -8.77 4.19 9.80
C LYS A 113 -8.09 4.52 11.13
N ASP A 114 -8.26 3.68 12.14
CA ASP A 114 -7.59 3.84 13.43
C ASP A 114 -6.06 3.74 13.26
N VAL A 115 -5.56 2.80 12.46
CA VAL A 115 -4.13 2.66 12.17
C VAL A 115 -3.58 3.91 11.48
N GLU A 116 -4.28 4.44 10.47
CA GLU A 116 -3.89 5.69 9.79
C GLU A 116 -3.75 6.85 10.78
N GLN A 117 -4.75 7.03 11.64
CA GLN A 117 -4.73 8.04 12.69
C GLN A 117 -3.56 7.83 13.68
N ARG A 118 -3.34 6.60 14.16
CA ARG A 118 -2.29 6.31 15.14
C ARG A 118 -0.88 6.54 14.57
N LEU A 119 -0.66 6.22 13.30
CA LEU A 119 0.62 6.50 12.65
C LEU A 119 0.89 8.00 12.52
N ASP A 120 -0.14 8.80 12.21
CA ASP A 120 -0.01 10.27 12.18
C ASP A 120 0.27 10.84 13.58
N GLU A 121 -0.46 10.37 14.60
CA GLU A 121 -0.23 10.75 16.00
C GLU A 121 1.21 10.45 16.46
N GLU A 122 1.77 9.28 16.11
CA GLU A 122 3.17 8.95 16.42
C GLU A 122 4.17 9.84 15.65
N ASN A 123 3.89 10.19 14.40
CA ASN A 123 4.74 11.12 13.65
C ASN A 123 4.73 12.52 14.27
N GLN A 124 3.54 13.03 14.65
CA GLN A 124 3.42 14.30 15.36
C GLN A 124 4.12 14.27 16.72
N ARG A 125 4.05 13.13 17.43
CA ARG A 125 4.75 12.93 18.71
C ARG A 125 6.25 13.08 18.58
N VAL A 126 6.84 12.51 17.54
CA VAL A 126 8.28 12.67 17.27
C VAL A 126 8.62 14.15 17.10
N ASN A 127 7.87 14.86 16.26
CA ASN A 127 8.09 16.28 15.99
C ASN A 127 7.92 17.19 17.21
N LYS A 128 7.11 16.76 18.19
CA LYS A 128 6.81 17.57 19.37
C LYS A 128 7.91 17.51 20.44
N TYR A 129 8.43 16.32 20.73
CA TYR A 129 9.35 16.16 21.87
C TYR A 129 10.37 15.01 21.78
N LEU A 130 10.40 14.20 20.72
CA LEU A 130 11.43 13.16 20.56
C LEU A 130 12.57 13.64 19.65
N HIS A 131 13.69 12.94 19.69
CA HIS A 131 14.77 13.19 18.75
C HIS A 131 14.37 12.76 17.33
N GLU A 132 14.75 13.53 16.30
CA GLU A 132 14.36 13.29 14.89
C GLU A 132 14.78 11.90 14.38
N THR A 133 15.88 11.36 14.91
CA THR A 133 16.39 10.03 14.56
C THR A 133 15.47 8.89 15.00
N THR A 134 14.55 9.15 15.93
CA THR A 134 13.52 8.19 16.39
C THR A 134 12.40 8.02 15.38
N SER A 135 12.21 8.95 14.43
CA SER A 135 11.13 8.89 13.44
C SER A 135 11.10 7.56 12.66
N LYS A 136 12.24 7.18 12.04
CA LYS A 136 12.30 5.96 11.22
C LYS A 136 12.17 4.67 12.04
N PRO A 137 12.89 4.49 13.16
CA PRO A 137 12.70 3.33 14.04
C PRO A 137 11.26 3.21 14.56
N LEU A 138 10.67 4.31 15.02
CA LEU A 138 9.29 4.32 15.53
C LEU A 138 8.29 3.90 14.46
N ALA A 139 8.38 4.49 13.27
CA ALA A 139 7.55 4.08 12.13
C ALA A 139 7.70 2.58 11.82
N HIS A 140 8.92 2.04 11.86
CA HIS A 140 9.15 0.60 11.65
C HIS A 140 8.43 -0.27 12.70
N TYR A 141 8.55 0.06 14.00
CA TYR A 141 7.89 -0.71 15.05
C TYR A 141 6.36 -0.57 15.02
N CYS A 142 5.83 0.62 14.71
CA CYS A 142 4.39 0.83 14.54
C CYS A 142 3.86 0.08 13.31
N ASN A 143 4.51 0.18 12.15
CA ASN A 143 4.14 -0.57 10.95
C ASN A 143 4.20 -2.07 11.18
N ARG A 144 5.17 -2.54 11.97
CA ARG A 144 5.24 -3.95 12.37
C ARG A 144 4.01 -4.35 13.20
N ALA A 145 3.75 -3.65 14.31
CA ALA A 145 2.68 -4.01 15.25
C ALA A 145 1.27 -3.87 14.65
N LEU A 146 1.06 -2.81 13.86
CA LEU A 146 -0.27 -2.41 13.37
C LEU A 146 -0.59 -2.95 11.98
N ILE A 147 0.43 -3.29 11.17
CA ILE A 147 0.20 -3.67 9.77
C ILE A 147 0.76 -5.07 9.52
N ARG A 148 2.07 -5.26 9.71
CA ARG A 148 2.76 -6.51 9.35
C ARG A 148 2.26 -7.71 10.15
N ASP A 149 2.11 -7.56 11.46
CA ASP A 149 1.68 -8.66 12.33
C ASP A 149 0.20 -9.06 12.06
N HIS A 150 -0.58 -8.17 11.44
CA HIS A 150 -1.99 -8.38 11.05
C HIS A 150 -2.18 -8.52 9.53
N HIS A 151 -1.11 -8.76 8.77
CA HIS A 151 -1.13 -8.72 7.30
C HIS A 151 -2.23 -9.58 6.67
N GLU A 152 -2.53 -10.74 7.26
CA GLU A 152 -3.60 -11.62 6.76
C GLU A 152 -5.00 -10.99 6.78
N ILE A 153 -5.26 -10.15 7.78
CA ILE A 153 -6.53 -9.43 7.89
C ILE A 153 -6.63 -8.40 6.77
N PHE A 154 -5.54 -7.68 6.47
CA PHE A 154 -5.49 -6.75 5.33
C PHE A 154 -5.67 -7.48 3.99
N ARG A 155 -5.07 -8.66 3.80
CA ARG A 155 -5.24 -9.47 2.58
C ARG A 155 -6.70 -9.84 2.35
N THR A 156 -7.33 -10.41 3.38
CA THR A 156 -8.72 -10.87 3.32
C THR A 156 -9.68 -9.71 3.08
N GLU A 157 -9.46 -8.58 3.76
CA GLU A 157 -10.33 -7.41 3.60
C GLU A 157 -10.12 -6.74 2.24
N PHE A 158 -8.88 -6.67 1.75
CA PHE A 158 -8.58 -6.13 0.41
C PHE A 158 -9.35 -6.87 -0.69
N GLU A 159 -9.41 -8.19 -0.64
CA GLU A 159 -10.20 -9.00 -1.58
C GLU A 159 -11.69 -8.64 -1.52
N LYS A 160 -12.27 -8.52 -0.32
CA LYS A 160 -13.68 -8.10 -0.15
C LYS A 160 -13.92 -6.70 -0.70
N LEU A 161 -13.07 -5.74 -0.38
CA LEU A 161 -13.21 -4.36 -0.85
C LEU A 161 -13.09 -4.26 -2.39
N LEU A 162 -12.28 -5.12 -3.01
CA LEU A 162 -12.19 -5.26 -4.47
C LEU A 162 -13.48 -5.81 -5.10
N HIS A 163 -14.23 -6.64 -4.37
CA HIS A 163 -15.55 -7.13 -4.79
C HIS A 163 -16.64 -6.06 -4.60
N GLU A 164 -16.61 -5.32 -3.50
CA GLU A 164 -17.57 -4.26 -3.15
C GLU A 164 -17.30 -2.92 -3.85
N ASP A 165 -16.18 -2.81 -4.59
CA ASP A 165 -15.73 -1.60 -5.29
C ASP A 165 -15.58 -0.36 -4.36
N LYS A 166 -15.15 -0.58 -3.11
CA LYS A 166 -14.91 0.47 -2.11
C LYS A 166 -13.55 1.16 -2.30
N VAL A 167 -13.47 2.06 -3.28
CA VAL A 167 -12.24 2.73 -3.72
C VAL A 167 -11.49 3.44 -2.59
N GLU A 168 -12.18 4.16 -1.70
CA GLU A 168 -11.53 4.92 -0.63
C GLU A 168 -10.89 4.04 0.45
N ASP A 169 -11.46 2.86 0.72
CA ASP A 169 -10.86 1.93 1.69
C ASP A 169 -9.72 1.13 1.05
N LEU A 170 -9.82 0.83 -0.26
CA LEU A 170 -8.71 0.27 -1.03
C LEU A 170 -7.48 1.20 -1.04
N LYS A 171 -7.69 2.52 -1.18
CA LYS A 171 -6.61 3.53 -1.06
C LYS A 171 -5.88 3.42 0.27
N ARG A 172 -6.63 3.34 1.37
CA ARG A 172 -6.07 3.25 2.73
C ARG A 172 -5.26 1.97 2.92
N ILE A 173 -5.80 0.81 2.53
CA ILE A 173 -5.06 -0.45 2.61
C ILE A 173 -3.79 -0.39 1.79
N PHE A 174 -3.87 0.10 0.54
CA PHE A 174 -2.71 0.21 -0.33
C PHE A 174 -1.62 1.09 0.30
N TRP A 175 -2.00 2.26 0.83
CA TRP A 175 -1.06 3.16 1.50
C TRP A 175 -0.41 2.50 2.72
N LEU A 176 -1.19 1.96 3.64
CA LEU A 176 -0.69 1.29 4.85
C LEU A 176 0.28 0.15 4.52
N VAL A 177 -0.12 -0.75 3.62
CA VAL A 177 0.70 -1.90 3.26
C VAL A 177 1.96 -1.47 2.49
N SER A 178 1.92 -0.36 1.75
CA SER A 178 3.11 0.20 1.10
C SER A 178 4.19 0.68 2.08
N CYS A 179 3.81 0.98 3.33
CA CYS A 179 4.75 1.33 4.40
C CYS A 179 5.49 0.13 5.00
N THR A 180 5.16 -1.09 4.57
CA THR A 180 5.83 -2.33 5.01
C THR A 180 6.69 -2.93 3.90
N GLU A 181 7.82 -3.52 4.28
CA GLU A 181 8.72 -4.19 3.33
C GLU A 181 8.04 -5.42 2.73
N GLY A 182 7.87 -5.43 1.41
CA GLY A 182 7.32 -6.57 0.66
C GLY A 182 5.80 -6.75 0.74
N GLY A 183 5.08 -5.95 1.53
CA GLY A 183 3.64 -6.13 1.75
C GLY A 183 2.79 -6.03 0.47
N LEU A 184 3.19 -5.22 -0.50
CA LEU A 184 2.46 -5.02 -1.76
C LEU A 184 2.45 -6.25 -2.67
N ARG A 185 3.41 -7.18 -2.52
CA ARG A 185 3.52 -8.36 -3.39
C ARG A 185 2.29 -9.27 -3.27
N ASP A 186 1.79 -9.44 -2.06
CA ASP A 186 0.63 -10.30 -1.80
C ASP A 186 -0.66 -9.64 -2.29
N LEU A 187 -0.82 -8.34 -2.06
CA LEU A 187 -1.98 -7.59 -2.58
C LEU A 187 -2.02 -7.59 -4.11
N MET A 188 -0.84 -7.52 -4.76
CA MET A 188 -0.73 -7.65 -6.21
C MET A 188 -1.22 -9.02 -6.69
N ALA A 189 -0.85 -10.12 -6.01
CA ALA A 189 -1.32 -11.45 -6.37
C ALA A 189 -2.84 -11.62 -6.20
N ILE A 190 -3.41 -11.08 -5.11
CA ILE A 190 -4.86 -11.05 -4.87
C ILE A 190 -5.56 -10.25 -5.96
N PHE A 191 -5.03 -9.08 -6.32
CA PHE A 191 -5.58 -8.27 -7.40
C PHE A 191 -5.52 -8.97 -8.76
N GLU A 192 -4.39 -9.62 -9.11
CA GLU A 192 -4.25 -10.40 -10.34
C GLU A 192 -5.33 -11.49 -10.43
N GLU A 193 -5.51 -12.24 -9.34
CA GLU A 193 -6.49 -13.31 -9.24
C GLU A 193 -7.92 -12.78 -9.33
N HIS A 194 -8.25 -11.70 -8.64
CA HIS A 194 -9.55 -11.04 -8.70
C HIS A 194 -9.91 -10.60 -10.11
N VAL A 195 -8.98 -9.94 -10.80
CA VAL A 195 -9.19 -9.50 -12.19
C VAL A 195 -9.39 -10.69 -13.10
N ARG A 196 -8.59 -11.76 -12.93
CA ARG A 196 -8.73 -13.00 -13.68
C ARG A 196 -10.10 -13.64 -13.46
N ALA A 197 -10.54 -13.76 -12.22
CA ALA A 197 -11.84 -14.34 -11.86
C ALA A 197 -13.02 -13.50 -12.39
N LYS A 198 -12.96 -12.17 -12.26
CA LYS A 198 -13.97 -11.25 -12.84
C LYS A 198 -14.03 -11.38 -14.37
N GLY A 199 -12.89 -11.46 -15.04
CA GLY A 199 -12.82 -11.65 -16.50
C GLY A 199 -13.40 -12.98 -16.96
N LEU A 200 -13.06 -14.08 -16.28
CA LEU A 200 -13.59 -15.42 -16.58
C LEU A 200 -15.11 -15.49 -16.35
N SER A 201 -15.58 -14.98 -15.21
CA SER A 201 -17.02 -14.97 -14.89
C SER A 201 -17.82 -14.12 -15.88
N ALA A 202 -17.26 -12.99 -16.34
CA ALA A 202 -17.88 -12.19 -17.40
C ALA A 202 -18.00 -12.99 -18.71
N GLY A 203 -16.96 -13.76 -19.08
CA GLY A 203 -17.00 -14.63 -20.26
C GLY A 203 -17.99 -15.79 -20.13
N GLU A 204 -18.09 -16.40 -18.95
CA GLU A 204 -19.01 -17.52 -18.67
C GLU A 204 -20.48 -17.09 -18.68
N LYS A 205 -20.81 -15.92 -18.12
CA LYS A 205 -22.18 -15.37 -18.12
C LYS A 205 -22.73 -15.18 -19.53
N LEU A 206 -21.84 -14.94 -20.51
CA LEU A 206 -22.23 -14.81 -21.91
C LEU A 206 -22.49 -16.17 -22.58
N GLY A 207 -22.07 -17.28 -21.96
CA GLY A 207 -22.38 -18.66 -22.35
C GLY A 207 -22.17 -18.95 -23.84
N LYS A 208 -23.12 -19.67 -24.46
CA LYS A 208 -23.12 -19.90 -25.91
C LYS A 208 -23.55 -18.68 -26.74
N ARG A 209 -24.14 -17.63 -26.15
CA ARG A 209 -24.58 -16.41 -26.86
C ARG A 209 -23.38 -15.57 -27.35
N SER A 210 -22.30 -15.50 -26.57
CA SER A 210 -21.05 -14.85 -26.98
C SER A 210 -20.32 -15.54 -28.15
N ALA A 211 -20.70 -16.79 -28.49
CA ALA A 211 -20.15 -17.48 -29.66
C ALA A 211 -20.63 -16.86 -30.97
N MET A 212 -21.81 -16.24 -30.89
CA MET A 212 -22.57 -15.72 -32.01
C MET A 212 -22.48 -14.20 -32.09
N ASP A 213 -22.16 -13.52 -30.99
CA ASP A 213 -22.06 -12.07 -30.93
C ASP A 213 -20.67 -11.60 -30.43
N PRO A 214 -19.76 -11.22 -31.36
CA PRO A 214 -18.47 -10.65 -31.03
C PRO A 214 -18.55 -9.34 -30.23
N GLU A 215 -19.54 -8.49 -30.50
CA GLU A 215 -19.68 -7.17 -29.85
C GLU A 215 -19.97 -7.31 -28.35
N LEU A 216 -20.92 -8.17 -28.01
CA LEU A 216 -21.29 -8.48 -26.63
C LEU A 216 -20.10 -9.04 -25.83
N TYR A 217 -19.25 -9.84 -26.47
CA TYR A 217 -18.04 -10.38 -25.85
C TYR A 217 -16.99 -9.29 -25.60
N PHE A 218 -16.65 -8.48 -26.61
CA PHE A 218 -15.60 -7.47 -26.46
C PHE A 218 -16.01 -6.34 -25.52
N SER A 219 -17.28 -5.91 -25.56
CA SER A 219 -17.81 -4.91 -24.63
C SER A 219 -17.69 -5.37 -23.17
N ALA A 220 -18.06 -6.63 -22.87
CA ALA A 220 -17.92 -7.18 -21.51
C ALA A 220 -16.46 -7.26 -21.05
N MET A 221 -15.54 -7.74 -21.90
CA MET A 221 -14.11 -7.83 -21.57
C MET A 221 -13.49 -6.45 -21.36
N LEU A 222 -13.86 -5.48 -22.20
CA LEU A 222 -13.42 -4.09 -22.09
C LEU A 222 -13.95 -3.44 -20.81
N GLN A 223 -15.21 -3.70 -20.44
CA GLN A 223 -15.80 -3.19 -19.22
C GLN A 223 -15.04 -3.68 -17.98
N VAL A 224 -14.69 -4.97 -17.93
CA VAL A 224 -13.85 -5.54 -16.86
C VAL A 224 -12.49 -4.85 -16.83
N HIS A 225 -11.81 -4.73 -17.98
CA HIS A 225 -10.51 -4.05 -18.06
C HIS A 225 -10.58 -2.60 -17.58
N SER A 226 -11.54 -1.82 -18.08
CA SER A 226 -11.70 -0.41 -17.77
C SER A 226 -11.99 -0.20 -16.29
N LYS A 227 -12.88 -1.01 -15.70
CA LYS A 227 -13.20 -0.95 -14.27
C LYS A 227 -11.97 -1.27 -13.40
N CYS A 228 -11.23 -2.33 -13.74
CA CYS A 228 -10.03 -2.69 -12.98
C CYS A 228 -8.91 -1.66 -13.17
N LYS A 229 -8.77 -1.09 -14.38
CA LYS A 229 -7.83 0.02 -14.65
C LYS A 229 -8.17 1.26 -13.82
N LYS A 230 -9.46 1.58 -13.67
CA LYS A 230 -9.91 2.67 -12.81
C LYS A 230 -9.49 2.43 -11.36
N HIS A 231 -9.65 1.22 -10.82
CA HIS A 231 -9.15 0.88 -9.48
C HIS A 231 -7.63 1.06 -9.37
N VAL A 232 -6.85 0.66 -10.39
CA VAL A 232 -5.39 0.84 -10.36
C VAL A 232 -5.00 2.32 -10.30
N ILE A 233 -5.68 3.16 -11.08
CA ILE A 233 -5.39 4.60 -11.14
C ILE A 233 -5.85 5.29 -9.85
N GLU A 234 -7.09 5.06 -9.43
CA GLU A 234 -7.70 5.79 -8.32
C GLU A 234 -7.30 5.23 -6.97
N ALA A 235 -7.32 3.90 -6.78
CA ALA A 235 -7.08 3.28 -5.48
C ALA A 235 -5.62 2.87 -5.24
N LEU A 236 -4.89 2.49 -6.29
CA LEU A 236 -3.58 1.86 -6.17
C LEU A 236 -2.45 2.77 -6.68
N ASN A 237 -2.71 4.08 -6.68
CA ASN A 237 -1.76 5.15 -7.03
C ASN A 237 -1.03 4.94 -8.37
N ASN A 238 -1.71 4.32 -9.35
CA ASN A 238 -1.13 3.98 -10.65
C ASN A 238 0.20 3.19 -10.54
N ASN A 239 0.30 2.31 -9.53
CA ASN A 239 1.52 1.56 -9.24
C ASN A 239 1.85 0.55 -10.36
N SER A 240 3.11 0.53 -10.80
CA SER A 240 3.57 -0.30 -11.92
C SER A 240 3.31 -1.79 -11.72
N MET A 241 3.48 -2.33 -10.51
CA MET A 241 3.24 -3.74 -10.21
C MET A 241 1.78 -4.13 -10.46
N PHE A 242 0.83 -3.27 -10.10
CA PHE A 242 -0.59 -3.51 -10.32
C PHE A 242 -1.01 -3.31 -11.78
N ILE A 243 -0.34 -2.42 -12.53
CA ILE A 243 -0.52 -2.28 -13.98
C ILE A 243 -0.05 -3.56 -14.70
N GLU A 244 1.09 -4.12 -14.29
CA GLU A 244 1.62 -5.37 -14.82
C GLU A 244 0.72 -6.55 -14.46
N ALA A 245 0.25 -6.64 -13.21
CA ALA A 245 -0.71 -7.64 -12.76
C ALA A 245 -2.02 -7.57 -13.55
N LEU A 246 -2.58 -6.38 -13.76
CA LEU A 246 -3.74 -6.18 -14.63
C LEU A 246 -3.47 -6.71 -16.04
N GLY A 247 -2.31 -6.37 -16.62
CA GLY A 247 -1.94 -6.83 -17.95
C GLY A 247 -1.82 -8.35 -18.04
N LYS A 248 -1.21 -8.98 -17.05
CA LYS A 248 -1.05 -10.45 -16.96
C LYS A 248 -2.40 -11.15 -16.79
N ALA A 249 -3.26 -10.63 -15.92
CA ALA A 249 -4.63 -11.14 -15.74
C ALA A 249 -5.45 -11.01 -17.04
N CYS A 250 -5.35 -9.88 -17.74
CA CYS A 250 -5.99 -9.68 -19.05
C CYS A 250 -5.49 -10.64 -20.12
N ILE A 251 -4.17 -10.88 -20.20
CA ILE A 251 -3.62 -11.91 -21.08
C ILE A 251 -4.17 -13.28 -20.71
N SER A 252 -4.33 -13.57 -19.42
CA SER A 252 -4.91 -14.83 -18.97
C SER A 252 -6.34 -14.96 -19.47
N PHE A 253 -7.29 -14.15 -18.99
CA PHE A 253 -8.69 -14.36 -19.34
C PHE A 253 -8.96 -14.20 -20.85
N VAL A 254 -8.42 -13.20 -21.55
CA VAL A 254 -8.66 -13.03 -23.01
C VAL A 254 -8.29 -14.27 -23.83
N ASN A 255 -7.27 -15.03 -23.42
CA ASN A 255 -6.80 -16.22 -24.14
C ASN A 255 -7.26 -17.55 -23.50
N THR A 256 -7.57 -17.60 -22.21
CA THR A 256 -8.08 -18.78 -21.49
C THR A 256 -9.50 -18.51 -21.00
N ASN A 257 -10.45 -18.39 -21.92
CA ASN A 257 -11.86 -18.17 -21.61
C ASN A 257 -12.67 -19.45 -21.82
N ALA A 258 -13.91 -19.47 -21.30
CA ALA A 258 -14.89 -20.53 -21.53
C ALA A 258 -14.94 -20.96 -23.02
N PHE A 259 -14.74 -20.02 -23.94
CA PHE A 259 -14.64 -20.25 -25.38
C PHE A 259 -13.45 -21.09 -25.84
N THR A 260 -12.23 -20.79 -25.39
CA THR A 260 -11.04 -21.55 -25.81
C THR A 260 -11.04 -22.95 -25.19
N TYR A 261 -11.66 -23.12 -24.01
CA TYR A 261 -11.90 -24.42 -23.38
C TYR A 261 -13.01 -25.22 -24.10
N LEU A 262 -14.16 -24.59 -24.39
CA LEU A 262 -15.30 -25.21 -25.10
C LEU A 262 -14.97 -25.64 -26.53
N THR A 263 -14.09 -24.91 -27.25
CA THR A 263 -13.72 -25.26 -28.63
C THR A 263 -12.33 -25.86 -28.80
N LYS A 264 -11.60 -26.12 -27.69
CA LYS A 264 -10.20 -26.60 -27.69
C LYS A 264 -9.27 -25.85 -28.66
N SER A 265 -9.56 -24.59 -28.94
CA SER A 265 -8.89 -23.81 -29.99
C SER A 265 -8.51 -22.44 -29.46
N PRO A 266 -7.22 -22.15 -29.23
CA PRO A 266 -6.73 -20.84 -28.78
C PRO A 266 -6.96 -19.72 -29.82
N LYS A 267 -7.28 -20.09 -31.06
CA LYS A 267 -7.50 -19.20 -32.21
C LYS A 267 -8.82 -18.43 -32.20
N LYS A 268 -9.74 -18.78 -31.31
CA LYS A 268 -11.11 -18.25 -31.33
C LYS A 268 -11.22 -16.79 -30.84
N SER A 269 -10.43 -16.40 -29.84
CA SER A 269 -10.37 -14.99 -29.40
C SER A 269 -9.82 -14.05 -30.49
N PRO A 270 -8.70 -14.39 -31.19
CA PRO A 270 -8.26 -13.68 -32.38
C PRO A 270 -9.30 -13.58 -33.50
N GLU A 271 -10.04 -14.67 -33.77
CA GLU A 271 -11.05 -14.70 -34.82
C GLU A 271 -12.23 -13.78 -34.50
N LEU A 272 -12.74 -13.81 -33.26
CA LEU A 272 -13.83 -12.94 -32.84
C LEU A 272 -13.41 -11.47 -32.97
N LEU A 273 -12.18 -11.10 -32.60
CA LEU A 273 -11.72 -9.71 -32.69
C LEU A 273 -11.63 -9.25 -34.15
N ALA A 274 -11.10 -10.11 -35.03
CA ALA A 274 -11.04 -9.81 -36.46
C ALA A 274 -12.45 -9.63 -37.06
N ARG A 275 -13.42 -10.46 -36.66
CA ARG A 275 -14.82 -10.32 -37.08
C ARG A 275 -15.46 -9.05 -36.56
N TYR A 276 -15.28 -8.73 -35.27
CA TYR A 276 -15.82 -7.52 -34.66
C TYR A 276 -15.31 -6.25 -35.36
N CYS A 277 -13.98 -6.13 -35.53
CA CYS A 277 -13.41 -5.00 -36.26
C CYS A 277 -13.92 -4.92 -37.71
N ASN A 278 -14.14 -6.05 -38.37
CA ASN A 278 -14.68 -6.08 -39.72
C ASN A 278 -16.15 -5.61 -39.76
N THR A 279 -17.00 -6.07 -38.82
CA THR A 279 -18.39 -5.61 -38.70
C THR A 279 -18.46 -4.09 -38.45
N LEU A 280 -17.67 -3.58 -37.49
CA LEU A 280 -17.60 -2.13 -37.21
C LEU A 280 -17.24 -1.30 -38.45
N LEU A 281 -16.35 -1.82 -39.30
CA LEU A 281 -15.93 -1.11 -40.51
C LEU A 281 -16.90 -1.29 -41.69
N ILE A 282 -17.71 -2.35 -41.72
CA ILE A 282 -18.76 -2.53 -42.74
C ILE A 282 -19.96 -1.66 -42.40
N GLU A 283 -20.33 -1.62 -41.13
CA GLU A 283 -21.50 -0.89 -40.62
C GLU A 283 -21.13 0.55 -40.23
N SER A 284 -19.97 1.06 -40.64
CA SER A 284 -19.46 2.37 -40.24
C SER A 284 -20.40 3.52 -40.59
N ALA A 285 -21.24 3.36 -41.62
CA ALA A 285 -22.24 4.34 -42.03
C ALA A 285 -23.52 4.33 -41.16
N ALA A 286 -23.77 3.24 -40.43
CA ALA A 286 -24.91 3.09 -39.53
C ALA A 286 -24.57 3.40 -38.06
N ILE A 287 -23.28 3.54 -37.73
CA ILE A 287 -22.81 3.85 -36.37
C ILE A 287 -23.00 5.36 -36.11
N PRO A 288 -23.67 5.76 -35.02
CA PRO A 288 -23.85 7.17 -34.67
C PRO A 288 -22.50 7.89 -34.50
N GLU A 289 -22.39 9.11 -35.03
CA GLU A 289 -21.17 9.94 -34.88
C GLU A 289 -20.74 10.10 -33.41
N GLU A 290 -21.70 10.17 -32.48
CA GLU A 290 -21.43 10.25 -31.03
C GLU A 290 -20.69 9.03 -30.46
N SER A 291 -20.86 7.84 -31.05
CA SER A 291 -20.13 6.63 -30.61
C SER A 291 -18.76 6.51 -31.25
N GLY A 292 -18.54 7.17 -32.40
CA GLY A 292 -17.29 7.26 -33.14
C GLY A 292 -16.66 5.90 -33.48
N VAL A 293 -16.71 5.48 -34.74
CA VAL A 293 -16.07 4.23 -35.20
C VAL A 293 -14.58 4.17 -34.78
N GLU A 294 -13.88 5.31 -34.82
CA GLU A 294 -12.49 5.42 -34.35
C GLU A 294 -12.33 5.14 -32.85
N HIS A 295 -13.27 5.58 -32.03
CA HIS A 295 -13.25 5.35 -30.58
C HIS A 295 -13.46 3.86 -30.26
N LEU A 296 -14.43 3.21 -30.91
CA LEU A 296 -14.66 1.76 -30.78
C LEU A 296 -13.47 0.92 -31.27
N LEU A 297 -12.83 1.34 -32.36
CA LEU A 297 -11.59 0.73 -32.84
C LEU A 297 -10.43 0.94 -31.85
N GLY A 298 -10.30 2.14 -31.27
CA GLY A 298 -9.32 2.45 -30.24
C GLY A 298 -9.49 1.58 -28.98
N GLN A 299 -10.73 1.34 -28.57
CA GLN A 299 -11.05 0.41 -27.48
C GLN A 299 -10.70 -1.05 -27.84
N SER A 300 -10.98 -1.46 -29.07
CA SER A 300 -10.60 -2.79 -29.58
C SER A 300 -9.09 -3.00 -29.57
N MET A 301 -8.31 -1.93 -29.82
CA MET A 301 -6.85 -1.95 -29.75
C MET A 301 -6.31 -2.21 -28.35
N VAL A 302 -7.03 -1.82 -27.30
CA VAL A 302 -6.66 -2.14 -25.91
C VAL A 302 -6.67 -3.64 -25.70
N LEU A 303 -7.69 -4.35 -26.19
CA LEU A 303 -7.79 -5.81 -26.07
C LEU A 303 -6.82 -6.53 -27.01
N PHE A 304 -6.55 -5.97 -28.20
CA PHE A 304 -5.52 -6.50 -29.10
C PHE A 304 -4.14 -6.61 -28.43
N LYS A 305 -3.79 -5.68 -27.54
CA LYS A 305 -2.53 -5.73 -26.78
C LYS A 305 -2.36 -7.05 -26.02
N TYR A 306 -3.45 -7.63 -25.53
CA TYR A 306 -3.46 -8.80 -24.66
C TYR A 306 -3.64 -10.14 -25.40
N ILE A 307 -3.84 -10.13 -26.73
CA ILE A 307 -3.91 -11.34 -27.54
C ILE A 307 -2.50 -11.91 -27.78
N LYS A 308 -2.33 -13.22 -27.52
CA LYS A 308 -1.04 -13.92 -27.76
C LYS A 308 -0.80 -14.19 -29.25
N GLU A 309 -1.79 -14.74 -29.96
CA GLU A 309 -1.68 -15.13 -31.36
C GLU A 309 -1.94 -13.98 -32.34
N LYS A 310 -1.10 -12.93 -32.29
CA LYS A 310 -1.25 -11.74 -33.15
C LYS A 310 -1.15 -12.04 -34.64
N ASP A 311 -0.35 -13.04 -35.02
CA ASP A 311 -0.16 -13.41 -36.43
C ASP A 311 -1.41 -14.06 -37.05
N VAL A 312 -2.17 -14.83 -36.24
CA VAL A 312 -3.45 -15.40 -36.66
C VAL A 312 -4.46 -14.28 -36.87
N LEU A 313 -4.52 -13.30 -35.96
CA LEU A 313 -5.39 -12.15 -36.12
C LEU A 313 -5.07 -11.36 -37.39
N LYS A 314 -3.79 -11.07 -37.65
CA LYS A 314 -3.37 -10.36 -38.86
C LYS A 314 -3.79 -11.08 -40.14
N LYS A 315 -3.60 -12.40 -40.20
CA LYS A 315 -4.01 -13.21 -41.37
C LYS A 315 -5.52 -13.21 -41.57
N LEU A 316 -6.31 -13.42 -40.50
CA LEU A 316 -7.77 -13.41 -40.57
C LEU A 316 -8.31 -12.03 -40.96
N TYR A 317 -7.76 -10.96 -40.40
CA TYR A 317 -8.15 -9.60 -40.73
C TYR A 317 -7.80 -9.24 -42.19
N ALA A 318 -6.64 -9.66 -42.69
CA ALA A 318 -6.26 -9.47 -44.10
C ALA A 318 -7.23 -10.20 -45.05
N GLN A 319 -7.63 -11.43 -44.71
CA GLN A 319 -8.61 -12.19 -45.48
C GLN A 319 -10.00 -11.54 -45.48
N LEU A 320 -10.48 -11.06 -44.33
CA LEU A 320 -11.76 -10.35 -44.22
C LEU A 320 -11.74 -9.00 -44.94
N SER A 321 -10.63 -8.27 -44.83
CA SER A 321 -10.43 -7.00 -45.54
C SER A 321 -10.40 -7.21 -47.05
N ALA A 322 -9.71 -8.24 -47.55
CA ALA A 322 -9.68 -8.55 -48.97
C ALA A 322 -11.11 -8.80 -49.52
N LYS A 323 -11.93 -9.56 -48.79
CA LYS A 323 -13.34 -9.82 -49.14
C LYS A 323 -14.23 -8.58 -49.12
N ARG A 324 -13.86 -7.53 -48.40
CA ARG A 324 -14.62 -6.26 -48.36
C ARG A 324 -14.34 -5.39 -49.59
N PHE A 325 -13.15 -5.50 -50.17
CA PHE A 325 -12.70 -4.67 -51.29
C PHE A 325 -12.76 -5.39 -52.65
N THR A 326 -13.18 -6.65 -52.66
CA THR A 326 -13.53 -7.43 -53.87
C THR A 326 -15.03 -7.55 -54.01
#